data_AF-A0A147F6B2-F1
#
_entry.id   AF-A0A147F6B2-F1
#
_cell.length_a   1.000
_cell.length_b   1.000
_cell.length_c   1.000
_cell.angle_alpha   90.00
_cell.angle_beta   90.00
_cell.angle_gamma   90.00
#
_symmetry.space_group_name_H-M   'P 1'
#
loop_
_entity.id
_entity.type
_entity.pdbx_description
1 polymer ?
#
loop_
_entity_poly.entity_id
_entity_poly.type
_entity_poly.pdbx_seq_one_letter_code
_entity_poly.pdbx_strand_id
1 'polypeptide(L)'
;MTDQTSIFALSATNSLIGLAVYVLLVVALWRVFTKAGYPGWLAIIPIVNLVFLTKIAGFSGWFALLYIIPIVGFVFYIIVSIRVGRAFGHGWFFSIVLLVLLHIIGYLILAFSSDTYRAERI
;
A
#
# COMPACT_ATOMS: atom_id res chain seq x y z
N MET A 1 -6.97 25.51 -32.38
CA MET A 1 -8.11 25.12 -31.51
C MET A 1 -8.15 23.61 -31.26
N THR A 2 -7.74 22.77 -32.21
CA THR A 2 -7.66 21.30 -32.08
C THR A 2 -6.63 20.79 -31.06
N ASP A 3 -5.52 21.50 -30.87
CA ASP A 3 -4.43 21.06 -29.98
C ASP A 3 -4.75 21.20 -28.50
N GLN A 4 -5.50 22.24 -28.11
CA GLN A 4 -5.98 22.37 -26.73
C GLN A 4 -7.04 21.31 -26.42
N THR A 5 -7.99 21.07 -27.34
CA THR A 5 -9.01 20.03 -27.17
C THR A 5 -8.44 18.62 -27.07
N SER A 6 -7.36 18.31 -27.79
CA SER A 6 -6.67 17.01 -27.69
C SER A 6 -5.87 16.88 -26.38
N ILE A 7 -5.24 17.95 -25.89
CA ILE A 7 -4.59 17.99 -24.58
C ILE A 7 -5.60 17.79 -23.45
N PHE A 8 -6.79 18.41 -23.53
CA PHE A 8 -7.86 18.21 -22.54
C PHE A 8 -8.42 16.79 -22.58
N ALA A 9 -8.59 16.18 -23.76
CA ALA A 9 -9.04 14.80 -23.89
C ALA A 9 -8.03 13.79 -23.32
N LEU A 10 -6.73 14.00 -23.55
CA LEU A 10 -5.66 13.20 -22.95
C LEU A 10 -5.62 13.36 -21.43
N SER A 11 -5.74 14.59 -20.93
CA SER A 11 -5.77 14.89 -19.49
C SER A 11 -6.96 14.25 -18.78
N ALA A 12 -8.15 14.35 -19.39
CA ALA A 12 -9.37 13.75 -18.87
C ALA A 12 -9.28 12.21 -18.83
N THR A 13 -8.80 11.59 -19.91
CA THR A 13 -8.64 10.13 -19.98
C THR A 13 -7.64 9.61 -18.93
N ASN A 14 -6.50 10.29 -18.78
CA ASN A 14 -5.49 9.94 -17.78
C ASN A 14 -6.02 10.09 -16.34
N SER A 15 -6.84 11.11 -16.07
CA SER A 15 -7.44 11.32 -14.75
C SER A 15 -8.42 10.21 -14.35
N LEU A 16 -9.20 9.69 -15.30
CA LEU A 16 -10.14 8.59 -15.08
C LEU A 16 -9.41 7.27 -14.81
N ILE A 17 -8.35 6.98 -15.58
CA ILE A 17 -7.53 5.78 -15.36
C ILE A 17 -6.84 5.86 -13.99
N GLY A 18 -6.27 7.02 -13.64
CA GLY A 18 -5.65 7.25 -12.34
C GLY A 18 -6.63 7.04 -11.18
N LEU A 19 -7.87 7.53 -11.31
CA LEU A 19 -8.92 7.33 -10.31
C LEU A 19 -9.29 5.85 -10.17
N ALA A 20 -9.45 5.13 -11.28
CA ALA A 20 -9.77 3.70 -11.26
C ALA A 20 -8.66 2.89 -10.58
N VAL A 21 -7.39 3.16 -10.90
CA VAL A 21 -6.24 2.51 -10.25
C VAL A 21 -6.17 2.84 -8.77
N TYR A 22 -6.44 4.09 -8.39
CA TYR A 22 -6.49 4.49 -6.98
C TYR A 22 -7.58 3.74 -6.20
N VAL A 23 -8.80 3.66 -6.74
CA VAL A 23 -9.90 2.90 -6.11
C VAL A 23 -9.53 1.42 -5.97
N LEU A 24 -8.94 0.82 -7.02
CA LEU A 24 -8.48 -0.56 -6.99
C LEU A 24 -7.47 -0.81 -5.84
N LEU A 25 -6.50 0.09 -5.69
CA LEU A 25 -5.51 0.03 -4.62
C LEU A 25 -6.16 0.17 -3.23
N VAL A 26 -7.10 1.10 -3.07
CA VAL A 26 -7.84 1.30 -1.82
C VAL A 26 -8.60 0.03 -1.43
N VAL A 27 -9.27 -0.62 -2.39
CA VAL A 27 -9.97 -1.90 -2.16
C VAL A 27 -8.98 -3.01 -1.75
N ALA A 28 -7.79 -3.05 -2.37
CA ALA A 28 -6.75 -4.00 -2.01
C ALA A 28 -6.27 -3.79 -0.57
N LEU A 29 -5.93 -2.55 -0.20
CA LEU A 29 -5.50 -2.21 1.16
C LEU A 29 -6.62 -2.46 2.18
N TRP A 30 -7.87 -2.16 1.84
CA TRP A 30 -9.01 -2.48 2.69
C TRP A 30 -9.03 -3.96 3.05
N ARG A 31 -8.90 -4.84 2.05
CA ARG A 31 -8.83 -6.29 2.26
C ARG A 31 -7.63 -6.70 3.13
N VAL A 32 -6.44 -6.16 2.87
CA VAL A 32 -5.23 -6.42 3.67
C VAL A 32 -5.45 -6.04 5.14
N PHE A 33 -6.06 -4.89 5.41
CA PHE A 33 -6.35 -4.43 6.76
C PHE A 33 -7.34 -5.36 7.45
N THR A 34 -8.40 -5.77 6.76
CA THR A 34 -9.37 -6.74 7.31
C THR A 34 -8.75 -8.10 7.61
N LYS A 35 -7.83 -8.58 6.76
CA LYS A 35 -7.07 -9.81 7.01
C LYS A 35 -6.17 -9.69 8.25
N ALA A 36 -5.64 -8.50 8.51
CA ALA A 36 -4.82 -8.22 9.68
C ALA A 36 -5.65 -7.87 10.95
N GLY A 37 -6.97 -7.99 10.90
CA GLY A 37 -7.86 -7.73 12.04
C GLY A 37 -8.20 -6.25 12.27
N TYR A 38 -7.88 -5.36 11.33
CA TYR A 38 -8.22 -3.94 11.40
C TYR A 38 -9.44 -3.59 10.53
N PRO A 39 -10.23 -2.57 10.90
CA PRO A 39 -11.28 -2.05 10.03
C PRO A 39 -10.71 -1.57 8.69
N GLY A 40 -11.19 -2.13 7.58
CA GLY A 40 -10.57 -1.84 6.27
C GLY A 40 -10.80 -0.44 5.73
N TRP A 41 -11.83 0.28 6.20
CA TRP A 41 -12.05 1.69 5.85
C TRP A 41 -10.87 2.60 6.28
N LEU A 42 -10.06 2.17 7.25
CA LEU A 42 -8.86 2.88 7.69
C LEU A 42 -7.81 3.03 6.57
N ALA A 43 -7.86 2.17 5.54
CA ALA A 43 -6.98 2.27 4.38
C ALA A 43 -7.27 3.49 3.47
N ILE A 44 -8.46 4.07 3.56
CA ILE A 44 -8.89 5.18 2.69
C ILE A 44 -8.22 6.50 3.11
N ILE A 45 -8.09 6.72 4.43
CA ILE A 45 -7.57 7.96 4.97
C ILE A 45 -6.04 7.88 4.94
N PRO A 46 -5.31 8.73 4.19
CA PRO A 46 -3.89 8.55 3.92
C PRO A 46 -3.01 8.43 5.18
N ILE A 47 -3.22 9.32 6.15
CA ILE A 47 -2.45 9.33 7.40
C ILE A 47 -2.76 8.11 8.27
N VAL A 48 -4.03 7.72 8.33
CA VAL A 48 -4.47 6.57 9.12
C VAL A 48 -3.97 5.27 8.48
N ASN A 49 -4.05 5.16 7.15
CA ASN A 49 -3.49 4.05 6.38
C ASN A 49 -2.01 3.84 6.75
N LEU A 50 -1.20 4.89 6.74
CA LEU A 50 0.22 4.82 7.09
C LEU A 50 0.45 4.31 8.53
N VAL A 51 -0.30 4.85 9.49
CA VAL A 51 -0.23 4.46 10.91
C VAL A 51 -0.57 2.98 11.09
N PHE A 52 -1.66 2.52 10.47
CA PHE A 52 -2.12 1.15 10.63
C PHE A 52 -1.30 0.15 9.81
N LEU A 53 -0.81 0.52 8.64
CA LEU A 53 0.14 -0.31 7.89
C LEU A 53 1.44 -0.53 8.68
N THR A 54 1.91 0.51 9.39
CA THR A 54 3.03 0.41 10.33
C THR A 54 2.71 -0.53 11.50
N LYS A 55 1.48 -0.54 12.00
CA LYS A 55 1.01 -1.51 13.01
C LYS A 55 0.92 -2.94 12.47
N ILE A 56 0.45 -3.13 11.24
CA ILE A 56 0.41 -4.44 10.55
C ILE A 56 1.82 -5.00 10.41
N ALA A 57 2.81 -4.14 10.16
CA ALA A 57 4.23 -4.50 10.17
C ALA A 57 4.82 -4.78 11.56
N GLY A 58 4.03 -4.74 12.64
CA GLY A 58 4.49 -5.05 14.00
C GLY A 58 5.27 -3.91 14.67
N PHE A 59 5.07 -2.67 14.25
CA PHE A 59 5.61 -1.49 14.93
C PHE A 59 4.50 -0.72 15.66
N SER A 60 4.89 0.18 16.56
CA SER A 60 3.94 1.15 17.12
C SER A 60 3.50 2.15 16.05
N GLY A 61 2.24 2.59 16.09
CA GLY A 61 1.70 3.55 15.12
C GLY A 61 2.46 4.89 15.07
N TRP A 62 3.16 5.25 16.15
CA TRP A 62 4.02 6.44 16.23
C TRP A 62 5.19 6.42 15.25
N PHE A 63 5.66 5.23 14.84
CA PHE A 63 6.73 5.13 13.85
C PHE A 63 6.30 5.63 12.46
N ALA A 64 5.00 5.84 12.22
CA ALA A 64 4.53 6.51 11.01
C ALA A 64 5.09 7.94 10.85
N LEU A 65 5.50 8.60 11.94
CA LEU A 65 6.17 9.90 11.89
C LEU A 65 7.53 9.85 11.16
N LEU A 66 8.19 8.69 11.12
CA LEU A 66 9.47 8.53 10.42
C LEU A 66 9.34 8.77 8.91
N TYR A 67 8.16 8.58 8.33
CA TYR A 67 7.91 8.84 6.91
C TYR A 67 8.00 10.33 6.54
N ILE A 68 7.97 11.24 7.52
CA ILE A 68 8.13 12.69 7.29
C ILE A 68 9.59 13.01 6.95
N ILE A 69 10.55 12.22 7.43
CA ILE A 69 11.98 12.41 7.19
C ILE A 69 12.34 11.70 5.89
N PRO A 70 12.82 12.36 4.82
CA PRO A 70 12.91 11.73 3.49
C PRO A 70 13.74 10.45 3.43
N ILE A 71 14.97 10.47 3.93
CA ILE A 71 15.89 9.32 3.87
C ILE A 71 15.45 8.21 4.82
N VAL A 72 15.13 8.59 6.06
CA VAL A 72 14.71 7.65 7.10
C VAL A 72 13.37 7.02 6.74
N GLY A 73 12.42 7.81 6.24
CA GLY A 73 11.11 7.38 5.78
C GLY A 73 11.17 6.42 4.62
N PHE A 74 12.08 6.63 3.65
CA PHE A 74 12.28 5.70 2.55
C PHE A 74 12.85 4.35 3.02
N VAL A 75 13.87 4.37 3.88
CA VAL A 75 14.40 3.13 4.47
C VAL A 75 13.33 2.42 5.31
N PHE A 76 12.57 3.19 6.09
CA PHE A 76 11.50 2.67 6.93
C PHE A 76 10.35 2.06 6.11
N TYR A 77 10.01 2.66 4.96
CA TYR A 77 9.05 2.11 4.01
C TYR A 77 9.45 0.71 3.52
N ILE A 78 10.72 0.51 3.19
CA ILE A 78 11.25 -0.79 2.77
C ILE A 78 11.14 -1.81 3.92
N ILE A 79 11.51 -1.41 5.14
CA ILE A 79 11.42 -2.28 6.32
C ILE A 79 9.97 -2.69 6.59
N VAL A 80 9.04 -1.73 6.58
CA VAL A 80 7.59 -1.98 6.75
C VAL A 80 7.09 -2.93 5.67
N SER A 81 7.46 -2.71 4.40
CA SER A 81 7.08 -3.58 3.29
C SER A 81 7.57 -5.02 3.48
N ILE A 82 8.83 -5.19 3.90
CA ILE A 82 9.41 -6.53 4.20
C ILE A 82 8.69 -7.21 5.37
N ARG A 83 8.32 -6.46 6.42
CA ARG A 83 7.57 -7.03 7.55
C ARG A 83 6.14 -7.36 7.14
N VAL A 84 5.44 -6.50 6.41
CA VAL A 84 4.10 -6.81 5.87
C VAL A 84 4.15 -8.09 5.03
N GLY A 85 5.06 -8.19 4.07
CA GLY A 85 5.22 -9.41 3.26
C GLY A 85 5.47 -10.65 4.12
N ARG A 86 6.37 -10.58 5.11
CA ARG A 86 6.62 -11.67 6.06
C ARG A 86 5.39 -12.06 6.89
N ALA A 87 4.60 -11.10 7.36
CA ALA A 87 3.38 -11.37 8.10
C ALA A 87 2.38 -12.19 7.26
N PHE A 88 2.35 -11.96 5.94
CA PHE A 88 1.56 -12.74 4.99
C PHE A 88 2.27 -14.00 4.47
N GLY A 89 3.47 -14.31 4.94
CA GLY A 89 4.21 -15.54 4.57
C GLY A 89 5.12 -15.43 3.36
N HIS A 90 5.39 -14.20 2.90
CA HIS A 90 6.26 -13.95 1.77
C HIS A 90 7.68 -13.53 2.19
N GLY A 91 8.66 -13.89 1.36
CA GLY A 91 10.06 -13.53 1.58
C GLY A 91 10.40 -12.07 1.27
N TRP A 92 11.67 -11.72 1.50
CA TRP A 92 12.20 -10.38 1.23
C TRP A 92 12.12 -10.00 -0.26
N PHE A 93 12.35 -10.95 -1.17
CA PHE A 93 12.30 -10.70 -2.62
C PHE A 93 10.91 -10.27 -3.08
N PHE A 94 9.87 -11.01 -2.66
CA PHE A 94 8.47 -10.63 -2.89
C PHE A 94 8.20 -9.21 -2.37
N SER A 95 8.66 -8.91 -1.17
CA SER A 95 8.38 -7.63 -0.53
C SER A 95 9.04 -6.45 -1.25
N ILE A 96 10.31 -6.59 -1.66
CA ILE A 96 11.01 -5.52 -2.38
C ILE A 96 10.45 -5.37 -3.79
N VAL A 97 10.24 -6.47 -4.53
CA VAL A 97 9.79 -6.39 -5.92
C VAL A 97 8.33 -5.98 -6.01
N LEU A 98 7.46 -6.56 -5.18
CA LEU A 98 6.01 -6.37 -5.31
C LEU A 98 5.42 -5.35 -4.34
N LEU A 99 5.96 -5.18 -3.14
CA LEU A 99 5.42 -4.18 -2.20
C LEU A 99 6.13 -2.83 -2.31
N VAL A 100 7.41 -2.79 -2.67
CA VAL A 100 8.15 -1.53 -2.86
C VAL A 100 8.07 -1.05 -4.31
N LEU A 101 8.51 -1.86 -5.28
CA LEU A 101 8.60 -1.45 -6.69
C LEU A 101 7.24 -1.51 -7.41
N LEU A 102 6.50 -2.61 -7.27
CA LEU A 102 5.20 -2.81 -7.92
C LEU A 102 4.04 -2.76 -6.91
N HIS A 103 4.06 -1.75 -6.04
CA HIS A 103 3.24 -1.67 -4.83
C HIS A 103 1.76 -2.05 -5.04
N ILE A 104 1.12 -1.57 -6.11
CA ILE A 104 -0.29 -1.84 -6.43
C ILE A 104 -0.51 -3.36 -6.60
N ILE A 105 0.35 -4.02 -7.37
CA ILE A 105 0.26 -5.45 -7.65
C ILE A 105 0.53 -6.25 -6.38
N GLY A 106 1.54 -5.87 -5.59
CA GLY A 106 1.84 -6.56 -4.34
C GLY A 106 0.67 -6.53 -3.35
N TYR A 107 0.05 -5.37 -3.13
CA TYR A 107 -1.11 -5.29 -2.24
C TYR A 107 -2.34 -6.01 -2.80
N LEU A 108 -2.53 -6.08 -4.12
CA LEU A 108 -3.58 -6.90 -4.73
C LEU A 108 -3.36 -8.40 -4.45
N ILE A 109 -2.13 -8.87 -4.59
CA ILE A 109 -1.80 -10.27 -4.28
C ILE A 109 -2.07 -10.54 -2.79
N LEU A 110 -1.58 -9.69 -1.88
CA LEU A 110 -1.85 -9.85 -0.45
C LEU A 110 -3.35 -9.82 -0.12
N ALA A 111 -4.11 -8.95 -0.78
CA ALA A 111 -5.54 -8.78 -0.60
C ALA A 111 -6.35 -10.01 -1.00
N PHE A 112 -6.05 -10.59 -2.17
CA PHE A 112 -6.91 -11.60 -2.82
C PHE A 112 -6.33 -13.02 -2.84
N SER A 113 -5.06 -13.19 -2.50
CA SER A 113 -4.46 -14.52 -2.28
C SER A 113 -5.10 -15.23 -1.07
N SER A 114 -4.89 -16.54 -0.96
CA SER A 114 -5.25 -17.36 0.20
C SER A 114 -4.38 -17.10 1.44
N ASP A 115 -3.45 -16.15 1.37
CA ASP A 115 -2.53 -15.86 2.47
C ASP A 115 -3.24 -15.34 3.72
N THR A 116 -2.88 -15.93 4.85
CA THR A 116 -3.33 -15.55 6.18
C THR A 116 -2.28 -14.65 6.85
N TYR A 117 -2.73 -13.50 7.35
CA TYR A 117 -1.90 -12.64 8.18
C TYR A 117 -1.54 -13.35 9.49
N ARG A 118 -0.25 -13.36 9.83
CA ARG A 118 0.28 -13.93 11.08
C ARG A 118 1.34 -13.00 11.65
N ALA A 119 1.04 -12.37 12.78
CA ALA A 119 1.98 -11.49 13.47
C ALA A 119 3.17 -12.24 14.07
N GLU A 120 3.11 -13.57 14.23
CA GLU A 120 4.26 -14.37 14.69
C GLU A 120 5.44 -14.42 13.71
N ARG A 121 5.28 -13.97 12.46
CA ARG A 121 6.30 -14.06 11.39
C ARG A 121 7.21 -12.83 11.26
N ILE A 122 7.00 -11.79 12.07
CA ILE A 122 7.58 -10.44 11.86
C ILE A 122 8.47 -9.94 12.97
#